data_AF-A0A059LFA9-F1
#
_entry.id   AF-A0A059LFA9-F1
#
_cell.length_a   1.000
_cell.length_b   1.000
_cell.length_c   1.000
_cell.angle_alpha   90.00
_cell.angle_beta   90.00
_cell.angle_gamma   90.00
#
_symmetry.space_group_name_H-M   'P 1'
#
loop_
_entity.id
_entity.type
_entity.pdbx_description
1 polymer ?
#
loop_
_entity_poly.entity_id
_entity_poly.type
_entity_poly.pdbx_seq_one_letter_code
_entity_poly.pdbx_strand_id
1 'polypeptide(L)'
;GAGFSAWSRRDYLAFVRACERHGREALPEIARELESKSLPEVREYAAVFWARVQELGDAERILKNVERGEARLRRQRDIMAALAAKLERYANPWQDLRIAYGPAKGKAYTEEEDRFLLCMTHQLGYGAWDELKAEIRDNVWFRFDWFLKSRQAQELARRCDTLIRLIEKENEEEDERDQALRKKGAKGRRLDDADGTPGPEGPPKKRRASPAVGEDGGRREAEPSKGRAASRDL
;
A
#
# COMPACT_ATOMS: atom_id res chain seq x y z
N GLY A 1 30.14 -33.37 0.69
CA GLY A 1 29.61 -32.09 0.20
C GLY A 1 30.71 -31.06 0.28
N ALA A 2 30.87 -30.21 -0.74
CA ALA A 2 31.82 -29.11 -0.69
C ALA A 2 31.39 -28.15 0.44
N GLY A 3 32.32 -27.80 1.34
CA GLY A 3 32.07 -26.84 2.40
C GLY A 3 32.34 -25.41 1.92
N PHE A 4 31.67 -24.44 2.54
CA PHE A 4 31.88 -23.02 2.27
C PHE A 4 33.13 -22.50 3.01
N SER A 5 34.32 -22.97 2.62
CA SER A 5 35.59 -22.60 3.28
C SER A 5 35.94 -21.10 3.17
N ALA A 6 35.40 -20.41 2.16
CA ALA A 6 35.54 -18.96 1.98
C ALA A 6 34.57 -18.13 2.85
N TRP A 7 33.69 -18.77 3.63
CA TRP A 7 32.74 -18.10 4.53
C TRP A 7 33.25 -18.13 5.96
N SER A 8 33.57 -16.96 6.48
CA SER A 8 33.96 -16.81 7.88
C SER A 8 32.75 -16.82 8.82
N ARG A 9 33.01 -16.99 10.13
CA ARG A 9 31.99 -16.79 11.16
C ARG A 9 31.37 -15.39 11.12
N ARG A 10 32.17 -14.37 10.73
CA ARG A 10 31.68 -12.99 10.58
C ARG A 10 30.67 -12.89 9.44
N ASP A 11 30.96 -13.53 8.31
CA ASP A 11 30.06 -13.53 7.14
C ASP A 11 28.75 -14.25 7.46
N TYR A 12 28.81 -15.39 8.14
CA TYR A 12 27.62 -16.10 8.65
C TYR A 12 26.74 -15.19 9.54
N LEU A 13 27.35 -14.53 10.53
CA LEU A 13 26.59 -13.64 11.44
C LEU A 13 26.06 -12.39 10.72
N ALA A 14 26.75 -11.90 9.69
CA ALA A 14 26.28 -10.81 8.85
C ALA A 14 25.09 -11.27 7.99
N PHE A 15 25.18 -12.45 7.36
CA PHE A 15 24.12 -13.06 6.55
C PHE A 15 22.83 -13.24 7.34
N VAL A 16 22.89 -13.85 8.53
CA VAL A 16 21.69 -14.07 9.36
C VAL A 16 21.04 -12.73 9.72
N ARG A 17 21.84 -11.75 10.17
CA ARG A 17 21.32 -10.41 10.50
C ARG A 17 20.75 -9.66 9.30
N ALA A 18 21.35 -9.82 8.12
CA ALA A 18 20.84 -9.24 6.89
C ALA A 18 19.51 -9.88 6.48
N CYS A 19 19.35 -11.20 6.63
CA CYS A 19 18.07 -11.88 6.41
C CYS A 19 16.98 -11.38 7.37
N GLU A 20 17.30 -11.13 8.64
CA GLU A 20 16.35 -10.54 9.60
C GLU A 20 15.91 -9.12 9.20
N ARG A 21 16.81 -8.32 8.62
CA ARG A 21 16.53 -6.92 8.23
C ARG A 21 15.80 -6.77 6.90
N HIS A 22 16.18 -7.53 5.90
CA HIS A 22 15.71 -7.36 4.51
C HIS A 22 14.72 -8.45 4.09
N GLY A 23 14.62 -9.52 4.87
CA GLY A 23 13.91 -10.75 4.50
C GLY A 23 14.82 -11.71 3.74
N ARG A 24 14.63 -13.02 3.93
CA ARG A 24 15.57 -14.03 3.44
C ARG A 24 15.66 -14.14 1.91
N GLU A 25 14.67 -13.61 1.20
CA GLU A 25 14.57 -13.63 -0.26
C GLU A 25 15.19 -12.39 -0.92
N ALA A 26 15.47 -11.33 -0.16
CA ALA A 26 16.05 -10.07 -0.63
C ALA A 26 17.58 -10.21 -0.84
N LEU A 27 17.98 -11.18 -1.65
CA LEU A 27 19.38 -11.54 -1.87
C LEU A 27 20.24 -10.38 -2.40
N PRO A 28 19.76 -9.48 -3.29
CA PRO A 28 20.53 -8.30 -3.67
C PRO A 28 20.85 -7.37 -2.49
N GLU A 29 19.88 -7.12 -1.62
CA GLU A 29 20.02 -6.26 -0.44
C GLU A 29 20.93 -6.92 0.59
N ILE A 30 20.76 -8.23 0.82
CA ILE A 30 21.65 -9.03 1.67
C ILE A 30 23.10 -8.95 1.14
N ALA A 31 23.30 -9.17 -0.16
CA ALA A 31 24.64 -9.12 -0.75
C ALA A 31 25.30 -7.74 -0.66
N ARG A 32 24.53 -6.64 -0.81
CA ARG A 32 25.05 -5.28 -0.60
C ARG A 32 25.57 -5.06 0.83
N GLU A 33 25.01 -5.76 1.82
CA GLU A 33 25.44 -5.66 3.21
C GLU A 33 26.63 -6.60 3.54
N LEU A 34 26.83 -7.66 2.76
CA LEU A 34 28.00 -8.53 2.87
C LEU A 34 29.14 -7.99 2.00
N GLU A 35 29.93 -7.05 2.53
CA GLU A 35 31.08 -6.43 1.86
C GLU A 35 32.07 -7.44 1.25
N SER A 36 32.16 -8.65 1.81
CA SER A 36 33.12 -9.70 1.44
C SER A 36 32.56 -10.76 0.47
N LYS A 37 31.30 -10.65 0.05
CA LYS A 37 30.61 -11.67 -0.76
C LYS A 37 29.82 -11.05 -1.90
N SER A 38 30.01 -11.61 -3.08
CA SER A 38 29.25 -11.25 -4.28
C SER A 38 27.83 -11.84 -4.23
N LEU A 39 26.91 -11.25 -5.01
CA LEU A 39 25.54 -11.75 -5.11
C LEU A 39 25.46 -13.24 -5.53
N PRO A 40 26.25 -13.74 -6.51
CA PRO A 40 26.27 -15.17 -6.82
C PRO A 40 26.66 -16.05 -5.63
N GLU A 41 27.71 -15.68 -4.89
CA GLU A 41 28.14 -16.42 -3.69
C GLU A 41 27.06 -16.43 -2.61
N VAL A 42 26.39 -15.29 -2.39
CA VAL A 42 25.29 -15.18 -1.43
C VAL A 42 24.09 -16.04 -1.86
N ARG A 43 23.77 -16.12 -3.15
CA ARG A 43 22.70 -16.99 -3.68
C ARG A 43 22.99 -18.45 -3.42
N GLU A 44 24.20 -18.91 -3.73
CA GLU A 44 24.62 -20.30 -3.51
C GLU A 44 24.60 -20.64 -2.02
N TYR A 45 25.16 -19.76 -1.18
CA TYR A 45 25.17 -19.95 0.27
C TYR A 45 23.76 -19.98 0.85
N ALA A 46 22.89 -19.04 0.49
CA ALA A 46 21.52 -18.96 0.99
C ALA A 46 20.73 -20.23 0.67
N ALA A 47 20.85 -20.76 -0.55
CA ALA A 47 20.17 -21.99 -0.96
C ALA A 47 20.54 -23.18 -0.05
N VAL A 48 21.84 -23.38 0.19
CA VAL A 48 22.30 -24.47 1.05
C VAL A 48 21.99 -24.20 2.53
N PHE A 49 22.15 -22.95 2.97
CA PHE A 49 21.86 -22.52 4.33
C PHE A 49 20.43 -22.86 4.72
N TRP A 50 19.45 -22.43 3.92
CA TRP A 50 18.03 -22.65 4.25
C TRP A 50 17.62 -24.11 4.12
N ALA A 51 18.22 -24.86 3.20
CA ALA A 51 18.00 -26.30 3.09
C ALA A 51 18.52 -27.10 4.31
N ARG A 52 19.55 -26.60 4.99
CA ARG A 52 20.27 -27.31 6.06
C ARG A 52 20.31 -26.57 7.39
N VAL A 53 19.55 -25.48 7.55
CA VAL A 53 19.58 -24.62 8.75
C VAL A 53 19.28 -25.40 10.02
N GLN A 54 18.48 -26.47 9.93
CA GLN A 54 18.13 -27.37 11.04
C GLN A 54 19.32 -28.15 11.60
N GLU A 55 20.42 -28.26 10.86
CA GLU A 55 21.65 -28.90 11.34
C GLU A 55 22.44 -27.98 12.29
N LEU A 56 22.08 -26.70 12.38
CA LEU A 56 22.72 -25.74 13.29
C LEU A 56 22.13 -25.88 14.71
N GLY A 57 23.01 -25.81 15.72
CA GLY A 57 22.58 -25.91 17.12
C GLY A 57 21.64 -24.78 17.57
N ASP A 58 21.62 -23.64 16.88
CA ASP A 58 20.75 -22.49 17.16
C ASP A 58 19.69 -22.22 16.07
N ALA A 59 19.35 -23.25 15.27
CA ALA A 59 18.41 -23.17 14.16
C ALA A 59 17.07 -22.51 14.53
N GLU A 60 16.45 -22.94 15.64
CA GLU A 60 15.15 -22.43 16.09
C GLU A 60 15.18 -20.91 16.33
N ARG A 61 16.26 -20.42 16.95
CA ARG A 61 16.43 -18.99 17.23
C ARG A 61 16.57 -18.19 15.94
N ILE A 62 17.37 -18.70 14.99
CA ILE A 62 17.60 -18.05 13.69
C ILE A 62 16.27 -17.93 12.93
N LEU A 63 15.55 -19.04 12.80
CA LEU A 63 14.27 -19.07 12.07
C LEU A 63 13.26 -18.10 12.68
N LYS A 64 13.09 -18.14 14.01
CA LYS A 64 12.16 -17.26 14.72
C LYS A 64 12.49 -15.78 14.56
N ASN A 65 13.77 -15.42 14.59
CA ASN A 65 14.17 -14.03 14.41
C ASN A 65 13.93 -13.56 12.97
N VAL A 66 14.26 -14.38 11.98
CA VAL A 66 14.08 -14.05 10.56
C VAL A 66 12.59 -13.95 10.23
N GLU A 67 11.76 -14.89 10.68
CA GLU A 67 10.31 -14.83 10.50
C GLU A 67 9.69 -13.59 11.17
N ARG A 68 10.19 -13.20 12.35
CA ARG A 68 9.77 -11.97 13.02
C ARG A 68 10.18 -10.72 12.22
N GLY A 69 11.39 -10.69 11.69
CA GLY A 69 11.87 -9.62 10.81
C GLY A 69 11.00 -9.48 9.58
N GLU A 70 10.73 -10.58 8.89
CA GLU A 70 9.87 -10.63 7.72
C GLU A 70 8.42 -10.24 8.04
N ALA A 71 7.90 -10.63 9.21
CA ALA A 71 6.57 -10.20 9.65
C ALA A 71 6.49 -8.67 9.85
N ARG A 72 7.57 -8.05 10.36
CA ARG A 72 7.65 -6.59 10.48
C ARG A 72 7.70 -5.92 9.12
N LEU A 73 8.48 -6.44 8.17
CA LEU A 73 8.55 -5.92 6.80
C LEU A 73 7.20 -6.02 6.08
N ARG A 74 6.54 -7.18 6.19
CA ARG A 74 5.17 -7.36 5.65
C ARG A 74 4.21 -6.35 6.25
N ARG A 75 4.20 -6.22 7.58
CA ARG A 75 3.35 -5.25 8.27
C ARG A 75 3.61 -3.82 7.81
N GLN A 76 4.87 -3.41 7.67
CA GLN A 76 5.22 -2.08 7.18
C GLN A 76 4.69 -1.85 5.76
N ARG A 77 4.86 -2.82 4.86
CA ARG A 77 4.33 -2.74 3.50
C ARG A 77 2.80 -2.63 3.49
N ASP A 78 2.12 -3.46 4.28
CA ASP A 78 0.66 -3.50 4.31
C ASP A 78 0.09 -2.18 4.88
N ILE A 79 0.74 -1.60 5.90
CA ILE A 79 0.41 -0.25 6.41
C ILE A 79 0.57 0.79 5.31
N MET A 80 1.71 0.80 4.61
CA MET A 80 1.97 1.78 3.56
C MET A 80 0.95 1.69 2.43
N ALA A 81 0.56 0.48 2.05
CA ALA A 81 -0.51 0.26 1.06
C ALA A 81 -1.87 0.77 1.55
N ALA A 82 -2.23 0.50 2.81
CA ALA A 82 -3.47 0.99 3.40
C ALA A 82 -3.51 2.52 3.50
N LEU A 83 -2.39 3.16 3.87
CA LEU A 83 -2.26 4.61 3.87
C LEU A 83 -2.41 5.18 2.46
N ALA A 84 -1.69 4.64 1.47
CA ALA A 84 -1.79 5.08 0.08
C ALA A 84 -3.25 5.03 -0.42
N ALA A 85 -3.91 3.88 -0.25
CA ALA A 85 -5.31 3.69 -0.64
C ALA A 85 -6.27 4.65 0.09
N LYS A 86 -5.99 5.01 1.35
CA LYS A 86 -6.78 6.00 2.09
C LYS A 86 -6.56 7.41 1.55
N LEU A 87 -5.32 7.80 1.26
CA LEU A 87 -4.99 9.15 0.75
C LEU A 87 -5.57 9.39 -0.65
N GLU A 88 -5.53 8.38 -1.52
CA GLU A 88 -6.04 8.46 -2.91
C GLU A 88 -7.55 8.75 -3.02
N ARG A 89 -8.31 8.57 -1.94
CA ARG A 89 -9.75 8.91 -1.89
C ARG A 89 -10.01 10.41 -1.85
N TYR A 90 -8.97 11.23 -1.64
CA TYR A 90 -9.08 12.67 -1.45
C TYR A 90 -8.27 13.41 -2.51
N ALA A 91 -8.84 14.45 -3.11
CA ALA A 91 -8.10 15.33 -4.02
C ALA A 91 -6.98 16.08 -3.29
N ASN A 92 -7.25 16.52 -2.05
CA ASN A 92 -6.25 17.11 -1.16
C ASN A 92 -6.27 16.42 0.22
N PRO A 93 -5.52 15.34 0.42
CA PRO A 93 -5.52 14.62 1.69
C PRO A 93 -5.02 15.46 2.87
N TRP A 94 -4.17 16.46 2.64
CA TRP A 94 -3.65 17.36 3.69
C TRP A 94 -4.69 18.31 4.26
N GLN A 95 -5.83 18.48 3.59
CA GLN A 95 -6.91 19.35 4.05
C GLN A 95 -8.21 18.58 4.29
N ASP A 96 -8.51 17.57 3.46
CA ASP A 96 -9.85 16.99 3.39
C ASP A 96 -9.97 15.59 4.01
N LEU A 97 -8.86 14.86 4.24
CA LEU A 97 -8.86 13.50 4.78
C LEU A 97 -9.68 13.33 6.07
N ARG A 98 -10.69 12.47 6.07
CA ARG A 98 -11.49 12.20 7.28
C ARG A 98 -11.11 10.88 7.92
N ILE A 99 -11.03 10.88 9.26
CA ILE A 99 -10.71 9.72 10.09
C ILE A 99 -11.97 9.32 10.86
N ALA A 100 -12.38 8.07 10.72
CA ALA A 100 -13.51 7.51 11.45
C ALA A 100 -13.08 7.13 12.88
N TYR A 101 -13.08 8.09 13.81
CA TYR A 101 -12.62 7.85 15.18
C TYR A 101 -13.52 6.95 16.03
N GLY A 102 -14.80 6.83 15.66
CA GLY A 102 -15.81 6.19 16.49
C GLY A 102 -15.98 6.87 17.86
N PRO A 103 -16.49 6.16 18.89
CA PRO A 103 -16.81 6.75 20.19
C PRO A 103 -15.58 7.09 21.05
N ALA A 104 -14.37 6.70 20.62
CA ALA A 104 -13.15 6.76 21.44
C ALA A 104 -12.15 7.85 20.99
N LYS A 105 -12.61 8.94 20.35
CA LYS A 105 -11.72 10.07 20.01
C LYS A 105 -11.19 10.73 21.29
N GLY A 106 -9.95 10.41 21.65
CA GLY A 106 -9.24 11.09 22.74
C GLY A 106 -9.10 12.60 22.45
N LYS A 107 -9.02 13.41 23.52
CA LYS A 107 -8.95 14.89 23.41
C LYS A 107 -7.55 15.46 23.14
N ALA A 108 -6.54 14.59 23.06
CA ALA A 108 -5.14 15.04 23.03
C ALA A 108 -4.72 15.57 21.66
N TYR A 109 -5.16 14.93 20.57
CA TYR A 109 -4.78 15.32 19.21
C TYR A 109 -5.97 15.90 18.46
N THR A 110 -5.73 16.94 17.67
CA THR A 110 -6.74 17.50 16.78
C THR A 110 -6.85 16.70 15.47
N GLU A 111 -7.93 16.95 14.72
CA GLU A 111 -8.15 16.32 13.40
C GLU A 111 -7.16 16.80 12.33
N GLU A 112 -6.57 17.98 12.53
CA GLU A 112 -5.56 18.55 11.65
C GLU A 112 -4.20 17.90 11.92
N GLU A 113 -3.82 17.77 13.20
CA GLU A 113 -2.61 17.07 13.61
C GLU A 113 -2.61 15.62 13.12
N ASP A 114 -3.68 14.86 13.37
CA ASP A 114 -3.77 13.46 12.95
C ASP A 114 -3.65 13.27 11.44
N ARG A 115 -4.25 14.19 10.66
CA ARG A 115 -4.18 14.18 9.21
C ARG A 115 -2.76 14.44 8.71
N PHE A 116 -2.09 15.41 9.31
CA PHE A 116 -0.68 15.66 9.03
C PHE A 116 0.17 14.42 9.35
N LEU A 117 -0.04 13.80 10.52
CA LEU A 117 0.70 12.59 10.91
C LEU A 117 0.54 11.47 9.89
N LEU A 118 -0.69 11.20 9.41
CA LEU A 118 -0.94 10.16 8.41
C LEU A 118 -0.29 10.49 7.06
N CYS A 119 -0.49 11.71 6.56
CA CYS A 119 0.05 12.11 5.26
C CYS A 119 1.59 12.11 5.28
N MET A 120 2.19 12.66 6.34
CA MET A 120 3.64 12.71 6.48
C MET A 120 4.24 11.33 6.74
N THR A 121 3.58 10.45 7.49
CA THR A 121 4.01 9.04 7.65
C THR A 121 4.02 8.30 6.32
N HIS A 122 3.02 8.53 5.45
CA HIS A 122 3.03 7.97 4.10
C HIS A 122 4.15 8.57 3.23
N GLN A 123 4.42 9.88 3.34
CA GLN A 123 5.46 10.54 2.55
C GLN A 123 6.88 10.09 2.95
N LEU A 124 7.16 9.99 4.25
CA LEU A 124 8.47 9.59 4.77
C LEU A 124 8.68 8.06 4.77
N GLY A 125 7.60 7.31 4.87
CA GLY A 125 7.62 5.87 5.13
C GLY A 125 7.35 5.55 6.61
N TYR A 126 6.52 4.54 6.83
CA TYR A 126 6.20 4.06 8.18
C TYR A 126 7.47 3.58 8.90
N GLY A 127 7.70 4.11 10.10
CA GLY A 127 8.90 3.84 10.89
C GLY A 127 9.88 5.02 11.00
N ALA A 128 9.79 6.01 10.11
CA ALA A 128 10.64 7.21 10.07
C ALA A 128 10.22 8.26 11.11
N TRP A 129 10.22 7.88 12.39
CA TRP A 129 9.63 8.68 13.46
C TRP A 129 10.46 9.89 13.88
N ASP A 130 11.78 9.81 13.74
CA ASP A 130 12.67 10.93 14.02
C ASP A 130 12.58 11.99 12.92
N GLU A 131 12.45 11.56 11.66
CA GLU A 131 12.18 12.40 10.51
C GLU A 131 10.79 13.06 10.63
N LEU A 132 9.75 12.28 10.97
CA LEU A 132 8.41 12.83 11.22
C LEU A 132 8.43 13.92 12.30
N LYS A 133 9.18 13.69 13.38
CA LYS A 133 9.35 14.67 14.45
C LYS A 133 10.08 15.92 13.98
N ALA A 134 11.08 15.79 13.10
CA ALA A 134 11.76 16.94 12.49
C ALA A 134 10.79 17.76 11.64
N GLU A 135 10.03 17.11 10.75
CA GLU A 135 9.03 17.75 9.91
C GLU A 135 7.99 18.54 10.72
N ILE A 136 7.50 17.98 11.84
CA ILE A 136 6.56 18.68 12.74
C ILE A 136 7.17 19.97 13.32
N ARG A 137 8.45 19.94 13.68
CA ARG A 137 9.12 21.10 14.31
C ARG A 137 9.30 22.25 13.33
N ASP A 138 9.63 21.90 12.09
CA ASP A 138 9.99 22.86 11.04
C ASP A 138 8.76 23.37 10.29
N ASN A 139 7.63 22.66 10.36
CA ASN A 139 6.39 23.08 9.70
C ASN A 139 5.81 24.35 10.33
N VAL A 140 5.56 25.35 9.48
CA VAL A 140 5.04 26.67 9.87
C VAL A 140 3.60 26.63 10.38
N TRP A 141 2.81 25.63 9.99
CA TRP A 141 1.43 25.46 10.44
C TRP A 141 1.37 25.12 11.93
N PHE A 142 2.36 24.36 12.42
CA PHE A 142 2.50 24.00 13.83
C PHE A 142 3.36 24.99 14.62
N ARG A 143 3.60 26.21 14.11
CA ARG A 143 4.50 27.19 14.74
C ARG A 143 4.18 27.43 16.23
N PHE A 144 2.89 27.45 16.58
CA PHE A 144 2.41 27.68 17.94
C PHE A 144 1.84 26.43 18.63
N ASP A 145 1.89 25.27 17.96
CA ASP A 145 1.44 24.01 18.52
C ASP A 145 2.54 23.37 19.38
N TRP A 146 2.64 23.84 20.62
CA TRP A 146 3.60 23.33 21.59
C TRP A 146 3.33 21.86 21.98
N PHE A 147 2.08 21.42 21.92
CA PHE A 147 1.73 20.05 22.26
C PHE A 147 2.34 19.08 21.25
N LEU A 148 2.05 19.26 19.97
CA LEU A 148 2.57 18.39 18.91
C LEU A 148 4.10 18.47 18.84
N LYS A 149 4.68 19.68 18.95
CA LYS A 149 6.14 19.88 18.95
C LYS A 149 6.87 19.25 20.14
N SER A 150 6.18 19.05 21.27
CA SER A 150 6.76 18.39 22.45
C SER A 150 6.82 16.87 22.33
N ARG A 151 6.09 16.27 21.38
CA ARG A 151 6.00 14.81 21.26
C ARG A 151 7.35 14.19 20.91
N GLN A 152 7.66 13.07 21.56
CA GLN A 152 8.79 12.22 21.21
C GLN A 152 8.44 11.29 20.06
N ALA A 153 9.45 10.82 19.32
CA ALA A 153 9.29 9.89 18.19
C ALA A 153 8.41 8.68 18.55
N GLN A 154 8.62 8.09 19.73
CA GLN A 154 7.83 6.95 20.21
C GLN A 154 6.38 7.29 20.57
N GLU A 155 6.09 8.54 20.96
CA GLU A 155 4.72 9.00 21.20
C GLU A 155 3.97 9.21 19.89
N LEU A 156 4.66 9.77 18.88
CA LEU A 156 4.14 9.93 17.52
C LEU A 156 3.89 8.57 16.86
N ALA A 157 4.81 7.62 17.03
CA ALA A 157 4.64 6.24 16.55
C ALA A 157 3.36 5.60 17.12
N ARG A 158 3.15 5.67 18.44
CA ARG A 158 1.92 5.15 19.08
C ARG A 158 0.65 5.84 18.58
N ARG A 159 0.72 7.14 18.30
CA ARG A 159 -0.42 7.87 17.74
C ARG A 159 -0.71 7.38 16.33
N CYS A 160 0.31 7.29 15.46
CA CYS A 160 0.17 6.77 14.10
C CYS A 160 -0.39 5.34 14.10
N ASP A 161 0.09 4.45 14.97
CA ASP A 161 -0.44 3.08 15.11
C ASP A 161 -1.92 3.06 15.46
N THR A 162 -2.37 4.00 16.31
CA THR A 162 -3.78 4.14 16.65
C THR A 162 -4.59 4.58 15.44
N LEU A 163 -4.10 5.55 14.68
CA LEU A 163 -4.77 6.06 13.48
C LEU A 163 -4.83 5.00 12.37
N ILE A 164 -3.76 4.24 12.19
CA ILE A 164 -3.68 3.13 11.22
C ILE A 164 -4.72 2.07 11.56
N ARG A 165 -4.89 1.68 12.83
CA ARG A 165 -5.94 0.73 13.22
C ARG A 165 -7.35 1.23 12.91
N LEU A 166 -7.58 2.55 13.01
CA LEU A 166 -8.87 3.13 12.62
C LEU A 166 -9.11 3.01 11.11
N ILE A 167 -8.06 3.22 10.29
CA ILE A 167 -8.13 3.04 8.84
C ILE A 167 -8.35 1.57 8.47
N GLU A 168 -7.65 0.65 9.13
CA GLU A 168 -7.82 -0.79 8.90
C GLU A 168 -9.25 -1.24 9.21
N LYS A 169 -9.80 -0.79 10.34
CA LYS A 169 -11.19 -1.05 10.69
C LYS A 169 -12.18 -0.43 9.70
N GLU A 170 -11.92 0.80 9.26
CA GLU A 170 -12.74 1.46 8.22
C GLU A 170 -12.75 0.66 6.92
N ASN A 171 -11.59 0.13 6.50
CA ASN A 171 -11.46 -0.71 5.31
C ASN A 171 -12.23 -2.04 5.46
N GLU A 172 -12.13 -2.70 6.63
CA GLU A 172 -12.90 -3.92 6.92
C GLU A 172 -14.41 -3.68 6.81
N GLU A 173 -14.90 -2.57 7.38
CA GLU A 173 -16.32 -2.18 7.31
C GLU A 173 -16.77 -1.81 5.89
N GLU A 174 -15.88 -1.27 5.05
CA GLU A 174 -16.14 -1.02 3.63
C GLU A 174 -16.20 -2.32 2.82
N ASP A 175 -15.24 -3.22 3.02
CA ASP A 175 -15.19 -4.51 2.33
C ASP A 175 -16.42 -5.37 2.63
N GLU A 176 -16.89 -5.39 3.88
CA GLU A 176 -18.11 -6.09 4.28
C GLU A 176 -19.36 -5.50 3.60
N ARG A 177 -19.45 -4.16 3.52
CA ARG A 177 -20.55 -3.47 2.84
C ARG A 177 -20.57 -3.80 1.35
N ASP A 178 -19.42 -3.76 0.69
CA ASP A 178 -19.28 -4.08 -0.73
C ASP A 178 -19.63 -5.54 -1.02
N GLN A 179 -19.20 -6.47 -0.18
CA GLN A 179 -19.58 -7.88 -0.30
C GLN A 179 -21.08 -8.09 -0.13
N ALA A 180 -21.72 -7.40 0.83
CA ALA A 180 -23.16 -7.48 1.04
C ALA A 180 -23.95 -6.93 -0.17
N LEU A 181 -23.49 -5.82 -0.75
CA LEU A 181 -24.08 -5.24 -1.97
C LEU A 181 -23.93 -6.16 -3.18
N ARG A 182 -22.76 -6.79 -3.36
CA ARG A 182 -22.53 -7.79 -4.42
C ARG A 182 -23.46 -9.00 -4.28
N LYS A 183 -23.64 -9.52 -3.06
CA LYS A 183 -24.55 -10.64 -2.78
C LYS A 183 -26.02 -10.29 -3.04
N LYS A 184 -26.46 -9.08 -2.68
CA LYS A 184 -27.82 -8.60 -2.97
C LYS A 184 -28.06 -8.37 -4.47
N GLY A 185 -27.09 -7.79 -5.19
CA GLY A 185 -27.17 -7.58 -6.64
C GLY A 185 -27.16 -8.87 -7.46
N ALA A 186 -26.54 -9.94 -6.96
CA ALA A 186 -26.61 -11.28 -7.56
C ALA A 186 -27.97 -11.97 -7.33
N LYS A 187 -28.65 -11.68 -6.21
CA LYS A 187 -29.97 -12.23 -5.89
C LYS A 187 -31.10 -11.51 -6.64
N GLY A 188 -30.97 -10.19 -6.87
CA GLY A 188 -31.89 -9.43 -7.71
C GLY A 188 -31.93 -9.92 -9.17
N ARG A 189 -30.76 -10.18 -9.77
CA ARG A 189 -30.67 -10.73 -11.14
C ARG A 189 -31.24 -12.13 -11.33
N ARG A 190 -31.50 -12.89 -10.25
CA ARG A 190 -32.14 -14.22 -10.31
C ARG A 190 -33.66 -14.17 -10.20
N LEU A 191 -34.24 -13.04 -9.80
CA LEU A 191 -35.69 -12.89 -9.62
C LEU A 191 -36.39 -12.33 -10.87
N ASP A 192 -35.68 -11.58 -11.73
CA ASP A 192 -36.21 -11.11 -13.01
C ASP A 192 -36.30 -12.21 -14.11
N ASP A 193 -35.63 -13.35 -13.92
CA ASP A 193 -35.68 -14.51 -14.87
C ASP A 193 -36.73 -15.58 -14.48
N ALA A 194 -37.52 -15.35 -13.42
CA ALA A 194 -38.43 -16.34 -12.83
C ALA A 194 -39.92 -15.97 -12.89
N ASP A 195 -40.33 -15.04 -13.75
CA ASP A 195 -41.73 -14.82 -14.12
C ASP A 195 -41.94 -14.98 -15.64
N GLY A 196 -41.62 -16.19 -16.13
CA GLY A 196 -41.91 -16.64 -17.48
C GLY A 196 -43.12 -17.56 -17.48
N THR A 197 -44.33 -17.00 -17.45
CA THR A 197 -45.57 -17.75 -17.72
C THR A 197 -45.78 -17.85 -19.25
N PRO A 198 -46.00 -19.04 -19.86
CA PRO A 198 -46.16 -19.15 -21.30
C PRO A 198 -47.63 -19.07 -21.78
N GLY A 199 -47.88 -18.23 -22.78
CA GLY A 199 -48.97 -18.34 -23.79
C GLY A 199 -50.11 -17.29 -23.73
N PRO A 200 -50.88 -17.07 -24.82
CA PRO A 200 -50.91 -17.78 -26.11
C PRO A 200 -50.71 -16.91 -27.38
N GLU A 201 -50.54 -17.60 -28.50
CA GLU A 201 -50.28 -17.10 -29.86
C GLU A 201 -51.36 -16.17 -30.46
N GLY A 202 -50.90 -15.20 -31.26
CA GLY A 202 -51.72 -14.38 -32.18
C GLY A 202 -50.88 -13.95 -33.40
N PRO A 203 -51.50 -13.73 -34.59
CA PRO A 203 -50.91 -14.06 -35.90
C PRO A 203 -49.96 -12.98 -36.48
N PRO A 204 -49.12 -13.32 -37.48
CA PRO A 204 -48.02 -12.47 -37.92
C PRO A 204 -48.52 -11.37 -38.87
N LYS A 205 -48.11 -10.12 -38.63
CA LYS A 205 -48.27 -9.01 -39.59
C LYS A 205 -46.94 -8.61 -40.24
N LYS A 206 -47.02 -8.56 -41.57
CA LYS A 206 -45.98 -8.41 -42.58
C LYS A 206 -45.16 -7.13 -42.45
N ARG A 207 -43.87 -7.28 -42.82
CA ARG A 207 -42.91 -6.21 -43.11
C ARG A 207 -43.47 -5.20 -44.11
N ARG A 208 -43.19 -3.91 -43.90
CA ARG A 208 -43.10 -2.94 -44.99
C ARG A 208 -41.99 -1.93 -44.71
N ALA A 209 -41.22 -1.69 -45.76
CA ALA A 209 -39.97 -0.94 -45.78
C ALA A 209 -40.18 0.58 -45.69
N SER A 210 -39.10 1.25 -45.32
CA SER A 210 -38.87 2.70 -45.33
C SER A 210 -39.18 3.37 -46.67
N PRO A 211 -39.21 4.71 -46.66
CA PRO A 211 -38.48 5.44 -47.69
C PRO A 211 -37.47 6.42 -47.11
N ALA A 212 -36.41 6.62 -47.90
CA ALA A 212 -35.29 7.53 -47.68
C ALA A 212 -35.53 8.89 -48.34
N VAL A 213 -34.92 9.94 -47.78
CA VAL A 213 -34.44 11.19 -48.42
C VAL A 213 -33.32 11.69 -47.48
N GLY A 214 -32.04 11.79 -47.84
CA GLY A 214 -31.39 12.69 -48.83
C GLY A 214 -30.64 13.78 -48.04
N GLU A 215 -29.36 13.57 -47.69
CA GLU A 215 -28.14 14.12 -48.33
C GLU A 215 -27.79 15.57 -47.94
N ASP A 216 -26.62 15.74 -47.31
CA ASP A 216 -25.59 16.81 -47.43
C ASP A 216 -24.79 16.82 -46.10
N GLY A 217 -23.49 16.58 -46.01
CA GLY A 217 -22.39 17.14 -46.80
C GLY A 217 -21.58 18.05 -45.86
N GLY A 218 -20.46 17.59 -45.27
CA GLY A 218 -19.72 18.44 -44.34
C GLY A 218 -18.55 17.81 -43.58
N ARG A 219 -17.55 17.33 -44.32
CA ARG A 219 -16.21 16.96 -43.81
C ARG A 219 -15.49 18.26 -43.39
N ARG A 220 -14.94 18.33 -42.17
CA ARG A 220 -13.83 19.24 -41.87
C ARG A 220 -12.70 18.50 -41.16
N GLU A 221 -11.55 18.63 -41.78
CA GLU A 221 -10.26 18.06 -41.46
C GLU A 221 -9.66 18.72 -40.20
N ALA A 222 -8.90 17.93 -39.46
CA ALA A 222 -8.06 18.39 -38.37
C ALA A 222 -6.70 18.84 -38.95
N GLU A 223 -6.31 20.09 -38.68
CA GLU A 223 -4.94 20.57 -38.84
C GLU A 223 -4.15 20.45 -37.51
N PRO A 224 -2.84 20.16 -37.56
CA PRO A 224 -1.99 20.07 -36.39
C PRO A 224 -1.31 21.42 -36.09
N SER A 225 -1.47 21.94 -34.87
CA SER A 225 -0.70 23.10 -34.41
C SER A 225 0.68 22.68 -33.90
N LYS A 226 1.73 23.05 -34.64
CA LYS A 226 3.13 23.04 -34.18
C LYS A 226 3.43 24.29 -33.34
N GLY A 227 3.96 24.05 -32.13
CA GLY A 227 5.16 24.70 -31.60
C GLY A 227 5.07 26.11 -31.03
N ARG A 228 5.45 26.25 -29.75
CA ARG A 228 6.49 27.21 -29.37
C ARG A 228 7.16 26.82 -28.06
N ALA A 229 8.46 26.56 -28.16
CA ALA A 229 9.39 26.60 -27.04
C ALA A 229 9.66 28.05 -26.65
N ALA A 230 9.77 28.32 -25.36
CA ALA A 230 10.47 29.47 -24.81
C ALA A 230 11.16 29.07 -23.50
N SER A 231 12.48 29.01 -23.54
CA SER A 231 13.35 29.13 -22.38
C SER A 231 13.24 30.52 -21.77
N ARG A 232 13.33 30.64 -20.45
CA ARG A 232 14.43 31.32 -19.70
C ARG A 232 14.02 31.77 -18.29
N ASP A 233 14.92 31.46 -17.37
CA ASP A 233 15.41 32.29 -16.25
C ASP A 233 14.41 32.77 -15.17
N LEU A 234 14.34 32.06 -14.05
CA LEU A 234 14.82 32.44 -12.70
C LEU A 234 14.34 31.45 -11.62
#